data_AF-A0A1G7CA38-F1
#
_entry.id   AF-A0A1G7CA38-F1
#
_cell.length_a   1.000
_cell.length_b   1.000
_cell.length_c   1.000
_cell.angle_alpha   90.00
_cell.angle_beta   90.00
_cell.angle_gamma   90.00
#
_symmetry.space_group_name_H-M   'P 1'
#
loop_
_entity.id
_entity.type
_entity.pdbx_description
1 polymer ?
#
loop_
_entity_poly.entity_id
_entity_poly.type
_entity_poly.pdbx_seq_one_letter_code
_entity_poly.pdbx_strand_id
1 'polypeptide(L)' 'MTSTYQPQTAVMEVGGVQLWANNCIRCHNSPPPNAYNDNEWDAIVNHMQKVGGLTVSDADKIADYLKASN' A
#
# COMPACT_ATOMS: atom_id res chain seq x y z
N MET A 1 -17.41 -24.92 -29.90
CA MET A 1 -16.46 -23.99 -29.25
C MET A 1 -17.00 -23.68 -27.86
N THR A 2 -16.85 -24.61 -26.92
CA THR A 2 -17.32 -24.42 -25.53
C THR A 2 -16.18 -23.81 -24.73
N SER A 3 -16.14 -22.47 -24.69
CA SER A 3 -15.22 -21.72 -23.84
C SER A 3 -15.61 -21.96 -22.38
N THR A 4 -14.79 -22.73 -21.66
CA THR A 4 -14.91 -22.94 -20.22
C THR A 4 -14.50 -21.64 -19.51
N TYR A 5 -15.47 -20.92 -18.94
CA TYR A 5 -15.17 -19.83 -18.02
C TYR A 5 -14.58 -20.44 -16.73
N GLN A 6 -13.27 -20.27 -16.54
CA GLN A 6 -12.60 -20.58 -15.29
C GLN A 6 -12.83 -19.41 -14.31
N PRO A 7 -13.35 -19.65 -13.09
CA PRO A 7 -13.39 -18.60 -12.10
C PRO A 7 -11.95 -18.28 -11.68
N GLN A 8 -11.47 -17.07 -11.99
CA GLN A 8 -10.22 -16.54 -11.44
C GLN A 8 -10.42 -16.21 -9.95
N THR A 9 -10.71 -17.22 -9.11
CA THR A 9 -10.89 -17.05 -7.66
C THR A 9 -9.61 -17.33 -6.90
N ALA A 10 -8.54 -16.65 -7.32
CA ALA A 10 -7.49 -16.23 -6.41
C ALA A 10 -7.20 -14.79 -6.81
N VAL A 11 -7.96 -13.86 -6.22
CA VAL A 11 -7.59 -12.44 -6.30
C VAL A 11 -6.20 -12.38 -5.68
N MET A 12 -5.16 -12.17 -6.49
CA MET A 12 -3.81 -12.03 -5.95
C MET A 12 -3.85 -10.82 -5.03
N GLU A 13 -3.70 -11.06 -3.73
CA GLU A 13 -3.63 -10.00 -2.73
C GLU A 13 -2.50 -9.04 -3.12
N VAL A 14 -2.84 -7.79 -3.40
CA VAL A 14 -1.86 -6.77 -3.76
C VAL A 14 -1.02 -6.46 -2.52
N GLY A 15 0.30 -6.62 -2.63
CA GLY A 15 1.25 -6.41 -1.54
C GLY A 15 1.57 -4.94 -1.26
N GLY A 16 2.17 -4.66 -0.10
CA GLY A 16 2.48 -3.31 0.38
C GLY A 16 3.33 -2.47 -0.57
N VAL A 17 4.37 -3.05 -1.17
CA VAL A 17 5.22 -2.35 -2.16
C VAL A 17 4.44 -1.90 -3.39
N GLN A 18 3.54 -2.75 -3.89
CA GLN A 18 2.73 -2.44 -5.06
C GLN A 18 1.66 -1.40 -4.72
N LEU A 19 1.04 -1.51 -3.55
CA LEU A 19 0.10 -0.51 -3.04
C LEU A 19 0.79 0.84 -2.85
N TRP A 20 2.00 0.87 -2.30
CA TRP A 20 2.79 2.09 -2.15
C TRP A 20 3.12 2.71 -3.52
N ALA A 21 3.62 1.91 -4.47
CA ALA A 21 3.95 2.38 -5.82
C ALA A 21 2.73 2.95 -6.55
N ASN A 22 1.57 2.32 -6.36
CA ASN A 22 0.32 2.75 -6.97
C ASN A 22 -0.26 4.00 -6.31
N ASN A 23 0.01 4.25 -5.02
CA ASN A 23 -0.73 5.26 -4.25
C ASN A 23 0.11 6.43 -3.75
N CYS A 24 1.31 6.20 -3.22
CA CYS A 24 2.04 7.17 -2.41
C CYS A 24 2.80 8.21 -3.24
N ILE A 25 3.07 7.92 -4.51
CA ILE A 25 3.74 8.85 -5.44
C ILE A 25 2.78 9.53 -6.42
N ARG A 26 1.46 9.41 -6.20
CA ARG A 26 0.43 10.02 -7.06
C ARG A 26 0.34 11.54 -6.92
N CYS A 27 0.61 12.06 -5.73
CA CYS A 27 0.41 13.48 -5.41
C CYS A 27 1.71 14.23 -5.15
N HIS A 28 2.69 13.57 -4.53
CA HIS A 28 4.02 14.10 -4.26
C HIS A 28 5.01 12.94 -4.18
N ASN A 29 6.31 13.23 -4.15
CA ASN A 29 7.30 12.19 -3.90
C ASN A 29 7.15 11.65 -2.46
N SER A 30 7.18 10.33 -2.32
CA SER A 30 7.29 9.70 -1.01
C SER A 30 8.67 9.98 -0.44
N PRO A 31 8.79 10.34 0.85
CA PRO A 31 10.06 10.31 1.57
C PRO A 31 10.71 8.92 1.44
N PRO A 32 12.05 8.83 1.45
CA PRO A 32 12.71 7.53 1.45
C PRO A 32 12.33 6.75 2.72
N PRO A 33 12.23 5.41 2.69
CA PRO A 33 11.76 4.64 3.83
C PRO A 33 12.53 4.89 5.14
N ASN A 34 13.83 5.15 5.06
CA ASN A 34 14.69 5.45 6.22
C ASN A 34 14.57 6.90 6.75
N ALA A 35 13.63 7.71 6.23
CA ALA A 35 13.42 9.08 6.70
C ALA A 35 12.76 9.14 8.09
N TYR A 36 12.03 8.08 8.48
CA TYR A 36 11.22 8.05 9.69
C TYR A 36 11.29 6.68 10.37
N ASN A 37 11.09 6.68 11.70
CA ASN A 37 10.98 5.44 12.48
C ASN A 37 9.58 4.82 12.37
N ASP A 38 9.39 3.63 12.95
CA ASP A 38 8.16 2.86 12.83
C ASP A 38 6.89 3.60 13.29
N ASN A 39 6.97 4.26 14.45
CA ASN A 39 5.82 4.99 15.01
C ASN A 39 5.48 6.22 14.17
N GLU A 40 6.48 6.86 13.59
CA GLU A 40 6.29 7.99 12.68
C GLU A 40 5.64 7.53 11.38
N TRP A 41 6.05 6.39 10.82
CA TRP A 41 5.41 5.82 9.64
C TRP A 41 3.95 5.44 9.90
N ASP A 42 3.63 4.85 11.05
CA ASP A 42 2.25 4.57 11.42
C ASP A 42 1.41 5.85 11.47
N ALA A 43 1.93 6.94 12.05
CA ALA A 43 1.24 8.23 12.09
C ALA A 43 1.08 8.86 10.69
N ILE A 44 2.14 8.84 9.87
CA ILE A 44 2.14 9.39 8.52
C ILE A 44 1.17 8.63 7.62
N VAL A 45 1.19 7.30 7.66
CA VAL A 45 0.31 6.47 6.83
C VAL A 45 -1.14 6.60 7.31
N ASN A 46 -1.41 6.74 8.61
CA ASN A 46 -2.76 7.08 9.11
C ASN A 46 -3.26 8.43 8.57
N HIS A 47 -2.39 9.43 8.46
CA HIS A 47 -2.74 10.70 7.82
C HIS A 47 -3.00 10.50 6.32
N MET A 48 -2.12 9.78 5.63
CA MET A 48 -2.22 9.51 4.19
C MET A 48 -3.37 8.58 3.81
N GLN A 49 -3.86 7.75 4.71
CA GLN A 49 -5.07 6.97 4.50
C GLN A 49 -6.23 7.89 4.11
N LYS A 50 -6.43 8.98 4.85
CA LYS A 50 -7.50 9.94 4.62
C LYS A 50 -7.23 10.79 3.38
N VAL A 51 -5.99 11.26 3.21
CA VAL A 51 -5.60 12.13 2.09
C VAL A 51 -5.60 11.38 0.76
N GLY A 52 -5.07 10.16 0.75
CA GLY A 52 -4.93 9.30 -0.42
C GLY A 52 -6.15 8.44 -0.73
N GLY A 53 -7.17 8.44 0.13
CA GLY A 53 -8.39 7.64 -0.04
C GLY A 53 -8.13 6.14 0.04
N LEU A 54 -7.25 5.71 0.95
CA LEU A 54 -6.88 4.30 1.12
C LEU A 54 -7.88 3.58 2.03
N THR A 55 -8.11 2.30 1.76
CA THR A 55 -8.75 1.43 2.75
C THR A 55 -7.84 1.26 3.97
N VAL A 56 -8.40 0.87 5.11
CA VAL A 56 -7.59 0.54 6.32
C VAL A 56 -6.57 -0.55 5.97
N SER A 57 -7.03 -1.62 5.31
CA SER A 57 -6.15 -2.73 4.92
C SER A 57 -5.01 -2.32 3.99
N ASP A 58 -5.24 -1.39 3.04
CA ASP A 58 -4.18 -0.95 2.14
C ASP A 58 -3.18 -0.06 2.86
N ALA A 59 -3.67 0.81 3.76
CA ALA A 59 -2.83 1.65 4.60
C ALA A 59 -1.93 0.79 5.50
N ASP A 60 -2.47 -0.24 6.15
CA ASP A 60 -1.70 -1.14 7.02
C ASP A 60 -0.58 -1.85 6.22
N LYS A 61 -0.91 -2.40 5.04
CA LYS A 61 0.08 -3.04 4.15
C LYS A 61 1.18 -2.07 3.70
N ILE A 62 0.84 -0.81 3.45
CA ILE A 62 1.80 0.24 3.08
C ILE A 62 2.69 0.60 4.27
N ALA A 63 2.11 0.76 5.47
CA ALA A 63 2.87 1.05 6.69
C ALA A 63 3.87 -0.06 6.99
N ASP A 64 3.44 -1.33 6.92
CA ASP A 64 4.31 -2.48 7.15
C ASP A 64 5.48 -2.54 6.15
N TYR A 65 5.21 -2.22 4.87
CA TYR A 65 6.27 -2.11 3.86
C TYR A 65 7.28 -1.01 4.18
N LEU A 66 6.82 0.19 4.56
CA LEU A 66 7.69 1.32 4.86
C LEU A 66 8.56 1.07 6.11
N LYS A 67 7.97 0.46 7.15
CA LYS A 67 8.68 0.05 8.38
C LYS A 67 9.72 -1.03 8.11
N ALA A 68 9.37 -2.05 7.32
CA ALA A 68 10.32 -3.11 6.95
C ALA A 68 11.49 -2.62 6.07
N SER A 69 11.41 -1.39 5.56
CA SER A 69 12.39 -0.80 4.63
C SER A 69 13.21 0.34 5.26
N ASN A 70 13.00 0.68 6.54
CA ASN A 70 13.64 1.85 7.19
C ASN A 70 15.01 1.57 7.83
#